data_AF-A0A8X6P8W5-F1
#
_entry.id   AF-A0A8X6P8W5-F1
#
_cell.length_a   1.000
_cell.length_b   1.000
_cell.length_c   1.000
_cell.angle_alpha   90.00
_cell.angle_beta   90.00
_cell.angle_gamma   90.00
#
_symmetry.space_group_name_H-M   'P 1'
#
loop_
_entity.id
_entity.type
_entity.pdbx_description
1 polymer ?
#
loop_
_entity_poly.entity_id
_entity_poly.type
_entity_poly.pdbx_seq_one_letter_code
_entity_poly.pdbx_strand_id
1 'polypeptide(L)'
;MLCIIENRLQQLKTDSVLFGGISLIVFGDLMQLPPIRGSQVFNQSQYMAPAIHLCQLFTLVELRDNMRQQGDNTFVEVLNALRVGEMEQRHMRVLLNKGWNNDNMNGKFSIEKALFIYPTNDQVTKHNNALLQHFRRKGIALSIIKA
;
A
#
# COMPACT_ATOMS: atom_id res chain seq x y z
N MET A 1 3.65 16.97 4.17
CA MET A 1 4.16 16.47 2.86
C MET A 1 3.97 17.51 1.76
N LEU A 2 2.73 17.83 1.35
CA LEU A 2 2.47 18.77 0.25
C LEU A 2 3.10 20.16 0.46
N CYS A 3 3.07 20.71 1.67
CA CYS A 3 3.68 22.02 1.95
C CYS A 3 5.21 22.03 1.73
N ILE A 4 5.88 20.90 1.95
CA ILE A 4 7.32 20.79 1.69
C ILE A 4 7.55 20.81 0.18
N ILE A 5 6.74 20.08 -0.59
CA ILE A 5 6.82 20.04 -2.04
C ILE A 5 6.54 21.44 -2.61
N GLU A 6 5.46 22.10 -2.17
CA GLU A 6 5.10 23.48 -2.53
C GLU A 6 6.27 24.43 -2.34
N ASN A 7 6.80 24.52 -1.12
CA ASN A 7 7.88 25.44 -0.79
C ASN A 7 9.15 25.14 -1.61
N ARG A 8 9.48 23.86 -1.83
CA ARG A 8 10.66 23.48 -2.62
C ARG A 8 10.49 23.83 -4.09
N LEU A 9 9.29 23.67 -4.65
CA LEU A 9 9.04 24.02 -6.05
C LEU A 9 9.06 25.52 -6.27
N GLN A 10 8.42 26.30 -5.39
CA GLN A 10 8.48 27.77 -5.45
C GLN A 10 9.92 28.28 -5.34
N GLN A 11 10.72 27.74 -4.42
CA GLN A 11 12.13 28.10 -4.26
C GLN A 11 12.97 27.82 -5.51
N LEU A 12 12.78 26.65 -6.13
CA LEU A 12 13.58 26.22 -7.29
C LEU A 12 13.15 26.89 -8.59
N LYS A 13 11.89 27.30 -8.70
CA LYS A 13 11.34 27.97 -9.88
C LYS A 13 11.44 29.49 -9.81
N THR A 14 11.79 30.04 -8.65
CA THR A 14 11.81 31.49 -8.39
C THR A 14 10.47 32.14 -8.75
N ASP A 15 9.40 31.40 -8.51
CA ASP A 15 8.03 31.76 -8.85
C ASP A 15 7.14 31.49 -7.62
N SER A 16 6.32 32.48 -7.26
CA SER A 16 5.37 32.40 -6.14
C SER A 16 4.03 31.78 -6.53
N VAL A 17 3.85 31.40 -7.81
CA VAL A 17 2.71 30.61 -8.26
C VAL A 17 2.70 29.25 -7.55
N LEU A 18 1.50 28.74 -7.26
CA LEU A 18 1.32 27.42 -6.65
C LEU A 18 2.16 26.35 -7.34
N PHE A 19 2.89 25.57 -6.54
CA PHE A 19 3.82 24.54 -6.96
C PHE A 19 4.85 25.01 -8.00
N GLY A 20 5.22 26.30 -7.99
CA GLY A 20 6.16 26.89 -8.95
C GLY A 20 5.68 26.81 -10.40
N GLY A 21 4.36 26.86 -10.62
CA GLY A 21 3.74 26.80 -11.94
C GLY A 21 3.72 25.40 -12.59
N ILE A 22 4.05 24.34 -11.83
CA ILE A 22 4.05 22.96 -12.33
C ILE A 22 2.65 22.36 -12.25
N SER A 23 2.19 21.77 -13.35
CA SER A 23 0.97 20.95 -13.34
C SER A 23 1.20 19.66 -12.56
N LEU A 24 0.37 19.42 -11.55
CA LEU A 24 0.45 18.25 -10.69
C LEU A 24 -0.69 17.28 -10.97
N ILE A 25 -0.31 16.02 -11.20
CA ILE A 25 -1.23 14.88 -11.22
C ILE A 25 -0.78 13.93 -10.11
N VAL A 26 -1.66 13.68 -9.15
CA VAL A 26 -1.41 12.80 -8.01
C VAL A 26 -2.37 11.62 -8.05
N PHE A 27 -1.89 10.44 -7.70
CA PHE A 27 -2.69 9.23 -7.61
C PHE A 27 -2.37 8.49 -6.32
N GLY A 28 -3.36 7.80 -5.79
CA GLY A 28 -3.23 7.05 -4.55
C GLY A 28 -4.59 6.57 -4.07
N ASP A 29 -4.59 5.80 -3.00
CA ASP A 29 -5.79 5.36 -2.31
C ASP A 29 -5.71 5.85 -0.86
N LEU A 30 -6.59 6.78 -0.51
CA LEU A 30 -6.58 7.45 0.78
C LEU A 30 -6.89 6.50 1.95
N MET A 31 -7.51 5.35 1.67
CA MET A 31 -7.87 4.33 2.65
C MET A 31 -6.80 3.22 2.79
N GLN A 32 -5.67 3.34 2.07
CA GLN A 32 -4.53 2.44 2.26
C GLN A 32 -3.63 2.91 3.41
N LEU A 33 -2.43 2.33 3.49
CA LEU A 33 -1.49 2.57 4.59
C LEU A 33 -1.25 4.07 4.81
N PRO A 34 -1.38 4.55 6.07
CA PRO A 34 -1.08 5.93 6.39
C PRO A 34 0.43 6.20 6.29
N PRO A 35 0.83 7.48 6.19
CA PRO A 35 2.22 7.87 6.33
C PRO A 35 2.81 7.38 7.66
N ILE A 36 4.03 6.83 7.61
CA ILE A 36 4.74 6.40 8.82
C ILE A 36 5.04 7.63 9.67
N ARG A 37 4.49 7.67 10.90
CA ARG A 37 4.66 8.79 11.85
C ARG A 37 4.26 10.15 11.26
N GLY A 38 3.28 10.18 10.36
CA GLY A 38 2.76 11.41 9.77
C GLY A 38 1.25 11.47 9.81
N SER A 39 0.69 12.66 9.59
CA SER A 39 -0.73 12.83 9.35
C SER A 39 -1.09 12.49 7.90
N GLN A 40 -2.32 12.03 7.69
CA GLN A 40 -2.89 11.86 6.36
C GLN A 40 -2.86 13.19 5.59
N VAL A 41 -2.74 13.11 4.26
CA VAL A 41 -2.59 14.30 3.39
C VAL A 41 -3.79 15.24 3.42
N PHE A 42 -4.98 14.68 3.70
CA PHE A 42 -6.24 15.39 3.85
C PHE A 42 -6.49 15.89 5.30
N ASN A 43 -5.55 15.66 6.21
CA ASN A 43 -5.59 16.18 7.57
C ASN A 43 -4.60 17.34 7.71
N GLN A 44 -5.09 18.58 7.74
CA GLN A 44 -4.28 19.74 8.09
C GLN A 44 -4.18 19.89 9.61
N SER A 45 -2.96 20.08 10.08
CA SER A 45 -2.70 20.39 11.49
C SER A 45 -3.26 21.76 11.86
N GLN A 46 -3.89 21.87 13.03
CA GLN A 46 -4.40 23.14 13.57
C GLN A 46 -3.28 24.20 13.70
N TYR A 47 -2.04 23.77 13.95
CA TYR A 47 -0.88 24.66 14.00
C TYR A 47 -0.54 25.33 12.66
N MET A 48 -1.09 24.83 11.55
CA MET A 48 -0.93 25.45 10.24
C MET A 48 -2.03 26.46 9.92
N ALA A 49 -3.02 26.69 10.78
CA ALA A 49 -3.99 27.76 10.56
C ALA A 49 -3.30 29.13 10.66
N PRO A 50 -3.57 30.09 9.75
CA PRO A 50 -4.62 30.10 8.72
C PRO A 50 -4.15 29.69 7.31
N ALA A 51 -3.05 28.94 7.17
CA ALA A 51 -2.53 28.53 5.87
C ALA A 51 -3.54 27.71 5.05
N ILE A 52 -3.44 27.83 3.72
CA ILE A 52 -4.31 27.12 2.79
C ILE A 52 -4.11 25.60 2.90
N HIS A 53 -5.21 24.86 2.93
CA HIS A 53 -5.18 23.40 2.87
C HIS A 53 -4.85 22.93 1.44
N LEU A 54 -3.57 22.75 1.10
CA LEU A 54 -3.13 22.41 -0.27
C LEU A 54 -3.86 21.21 -0.89
N CYS A 55 -4.21 20.19 -0.11
CA CYS A 55 -4.96 19.03 -0.61
C CYS A 55 -6.35 19.39 -1.19
N GLN A 56 -6.99 20.46 -0.69
CA GLN A 56 -8.31 20.90 -1.14
C GLN A 56 -8.26 21.65 -2.48
N LEU A 57 -7.06 21.99 -2.97
CA LEU A 57 -6.88 22.66 -4.27
C LEU A 57 -6.92 21.69 -5.46
N PHE A 58 -6.82 20.38 -5.21
CA PHE A 58 -6.86 19.37 -6.26
C PHE A 58 -8.29 19.10 -6.72
N THR A 59 -8.46 18.87 -8.02
CA THR A 59 -9.69 18.28 -8.55
C THR A 59 -9.66 16.78 -8.30
N LEU A 60 -10.65 16.27 -7.57
CA LEU A 60 -10.76 14.85 -7.28
C LEU A 60 -11.37 14.09 -8.46
N VAL A 61 -10.69 13.04 -8.91
CA VAL A 61 -11.21 12.06 -9.88
C VAL A 61 -11.16 10.69 -9.22
N GLU A 62 -12.30 10.01 -9.16
CA GLU A 62 -12.43 8.67 -8.58
C GLU A 62 -12.52 7.62 -9.69
N LEU A 63 -11.66 6.61 -9.62
CA LEU A 63 -11.78 5.40 -10.44
C LEU A 63 -12.64 4.37 -9.72
N ARG A 64 -13.67 3.84 -10.41
CA ARG A 64 -14.66 2.93 -9.79
C ARG A 64 -14.50 1.47 -10.21
N ASP A 65 -13.84 1.22 -11.34
CA ASP A 65 -13.71 -0.13 -11.88
C ASP A 65 -12.47 -0.84 -11.30
N ASN A 66 -12.70 -1.96 -10.61
CA ASN A 66 -11.61 -2.81 -10.13
C ASN A 66 -11.12 -3.71 -11.26
N MET A 67 -9.97 -3.34 -11.83
CA MET A 67 -9.34 -4.10 -12.92
C MET A 67 -8.53 -5.32 -12.44
N ARG A 68 -8.13 -5.37 -11.15
CA ARG A 68 -7.20 -6.39 -10.64
C ARG A 68 -7.91 -7.71 -10.31
N GLN A 69 -9.12 -7.64 -9.76
CA GLN A 69 -9.94 -8.80 -9.39
C GLN A 69 -11.11 -9.03 -10.37
N GLN A 70 -10.95 -8.65 -11.63
CA GLN A 70 -12.01 -8.82 -12.63
C GLN A 70 -12.44 -10.29 -12.76
N GLY A 71 -13.76 -10.50 -12.76
CA GLY A 71 -14.36 -11.82 -12.85
C GLY A 71 -14.65 -12.50 -11.51
N ASP A 72 -14.21 -11.93 -10.38
CA ASP A 72 -14.51 -12.44 -9.03
C ASP A 72 -15.26 -11.36 -8.21
N ASN A 73 -16.55 -11.20 -8.48
CA ASN A 73 -17.40 -10.20 -7.81
C ASN A 73 -17.41 -10.38 -6.30
N THR A 74 -17.45 -11.63 -5.82
CA THR A 74 -17.42 -11.94 -4.39
C THR A 74 -16.14 -11.41 -3.74
N PHE A 75 -14.99 -11.59 -4.38
CA PHE A 75 -13.74 -11.09 -3.82
C PHE A 75 -13.62 -9.56 -3.93
N VAL A 76 -14.13 -8.95 -5.01
CA VAL A 76 -14.22 -7.49 -5.15
C VAL A 76 -15.05 -6.89 -4.00
N GLU A 77 -16.21 -7.46 -3.70
CA GLU A 77 -17.07 -7.03 -2.59
C GLU A 77 -16.35 -7.11 -1.25
N VAL A 78 -15.68 -8.23 -0.98
CA VAL A 78 -14.88 -8.41 0.25
C VAL A 78 -13.79 -7.35 0.38
N LEU A 79 -13.04 -7.08 -0.68
CA LEU A 79 -11.95 -6.10 -0.66
C LEU A 79 -12.47 -4.66 -0.52
N ASN A 80 -13.58 -4.33 -1.16
CA ASN A 80 -14.21 -3.01 -1.04
C ASN A 80 -14.76 -2.77 0.37
N ALA A 81 -15.42 -3.77 0.97
CA ALA A 81 -15.86 -3.72 2.37
C ALA A 81 -14.68 -3.57 3.33
N LEU A 82 -13.60 -4.31 3.10
CA LEU A 82 -12.38 -4.20 3.91
C LEU A 82 -11.73 -2.81 3.80
N ARG A 83 -11.71 -2.22 2.60
CA ARG A 83 -11.13 -0.89 2.34
C ARG A 83 -11.76 0.21 3.20
N VAL A 84 -13.08 0.16 3.40
CA VAL A 84 -13.81 1.16 4.21
C VAL A 84 -14.06 0.72 5.65
N GLY A 85 -13.71 -0.52 6.02
CA GLY A 85 -13.91 -1.07 7.35
C GLY A 85 -15.32 -1.59 7.64
N GLU A 86 -16.16 -1.78 6.61
CA GLU A 86 -17.56 -2.20 6.72
C GLU A 86 -17.72 -3.72 6.48
N MET A 87 -16.96 -4.52 7.23
CA MET A 87 -16.94 -5.97 7.06
C MET A 87 -18.14 -6.65 7.73
N GLU A 88 -18.97 -7.33 6.93
CA GLU A 88 -20.04 -8.20 7.42
C GLU A 88 -19.58 -9.65 7.66
N GLN A 89 -20.39 -10.43 8.37
CA GLN A 89 -20.12 -11.85 8.61
C GLN A 89 -19.93 -12.66 7.32
N ARG A 90 -20.68 -12.33 6.25
CA ARG A 90 -20.52 -12.98 4.94
C ARG A 90 -19.12 -12.74 4.34
N HIS A 91 -18.59 -11.53 4.48
CA HIS A 91 -17.26 -11.17 3.97
C HIS A 91 -16.17 -11.91 4.78
N MET A 92 -16.30 -11.92 6.11
CA MET A 92 -15.39 -12.64 6.99
C MET A 92 -15.36 -14.14 6.72
N ARG A 93 -16.51 -14.75 6.46
CA ARG A 93 -16.61 -16.18 6.12
C ARG A 93 -15.80 -16.53 4.86
N VAL A 94 -15.84 -15.68 3.83
CA VAL A 94 -15.02 -15.87 2.62
C VAL A 94 -13.53 -15.87 2.94
N LEU A 95 -13.07 -14.93 3.78
CA LEU A 95 -11.66 -14.85 4.18
C LEU A 95 -11.24 -16.04 5.05
N LEU A 96 -12.06 -16.44 6.02
CA LEU A 96 -11.78 -17.55 6.92
C LEU A 96 -11.76 -18.90 6.19
N ASN A 97 -12.61 -19.08 5.18
CA ASN A 97 -12.61 -20.28 4.34
C ASN A 97 -11.35 -20.39 3.46
N LYS A 98 -10.66 -19.27 3.20
CA LYS A 98 -9.33 -19.24 2.56
C LYS A 98 -8.19 -19.43 3.56
N GLY A 99 -8.51 -19.60 4.85
CA GLY A 99 -7.58 -19.78 5.95
C GLY A 99 -6.70 -21.03 5.82
N TRP A 100 -5.64 -21.03 6.62
CA TRP A 100 -4.55 -22.00 6.64
C TRP A 100 -5.04 -23.46 6.75
N ASN A 101 -4.98 -24.22 5.65
CA ASN A 101 -5.02 -25.68 5.67
C ASN A 101 -3.63 -26.20 5.28
N ASN A 102 -3.09 -27.18 6.00
CA ASN A 102 -1.75 -27.73 5.73
C ASN A 102 -1.63 -28.31 4.31
N ASP A 103 -2.74 -28.72 3.67
CA ASP A 103 -2.77 -29.17 2.27
C ASP A 103 -2.55 -28.04 1.25
N ASN A 104 -2.77 -26.79 1.64
CA ASN A 104 -2.60 -25.62 0.77
C ASN A 104 -1.14 -25.21 0.57
N MET A 105 -0.17 -25.90 1.19
CA MET A 105 1.28 -25.65 1.01
C MET A 105 1.89 -26.41 -0.18
N ASN A 106 1.06 -27.06 -0.99
CA ASN A 106 1.48 -27.76 -2.19
C ASN A 106 1.21 -26.93 -3.45
N GLY A 107 1.93 -27.21 -4.52
CA GLY A 107 1.71 -26.56 -5.81
C GLY A 107 2.05 -25.06 -5.79
N LYS A 108 1.09 -24.20 -6.15
CA LYS A 108 1.29 -22.75 -6.36
C LYS A 108 1.55 -21.96 -5.07
N PHE A 109 1.05 -22.46 -3.95
CA PHE A 109 1.15 -21.81 -2.64
C PHE A 109 2.25 -22.41 -1.75
N SER A 110 3.15 -23.20 -2.33
CA SER A 110 4.29 -23.71 -1.60
C SER A 110 5.19 -22.57 -1.14
N ILE A 111 5.92 -22.83 -0.05
CA ILE A 111 6.85 -21.86 0.54
C ILE A 111 7.94 -21.38 -0.45
N GLU A 112 8.18 -22.15 -1.52
CA GLU A 112 9.16 -21.83 -2.56
C GLU A 112 8.59 -20.95 -3.68
N LYS A 113 7.26 -20.83 -3.79
CA LYS A 113 6.57 -20.17 -4.92
C LYS A 113 5.67 -19.02 -4.51
N ALA A 114 5.15 -19.04 -3.28
CA ALA A 114 4.26 -18.01 -2.79
C ALA A 114 5.01 -16.78 -2.25
N LEU A 115 4.40 -15.61 -2.40
CA LEU A 115 4.81 -14.41 -1.68
C LEU A 115 4.11 -14.38 -0.32
N PHE A 116 4.88 -14.15 0.74
CA PHE A 116 4.35 -13.99 2.09
C PHE A 116 4.42 -12.52 2.51
N ILE A 117 3.31 -11.99 3.02
CA ILE A 117 3.21 -10.62 3.54
C ILE A 117 3.11 -10.69 5.06
N TYR A 118 3.93 -9.90 5.73
CA TYR A 118 3.98 -9.83 7.20
C TYR A 118 3.79 -8.40 7.69
N PRO A 119 3.21 -8.21 8.89
CA PRO A 119 3.02 -6.88 9.45
C PRO A 119 4.32 -6.23 9.94
N THR A 120 5.41 -6.98 10.18
CA THR A 120 6.68 -6.41 10.66
C THR A 120 7.90 -6.86 9.84
N ASN A 121 8.89 -5.97 9.74
CA ASN A 121 10.18 -6.27 9.10
C ASN A 121 10.96 -7.39 9.82
N ASP A 122 10.78 -7.53 11.14
CA ASP A 122 11.38 -8.63 11.90
C ASP A 122 10.83 -9.98 11.45
N GLN A 123 9.50 -10.09 11.29
CA GLN A 123 8.86 -11.29 10.76
C GLN A 123 9.28 -11.59 9.32
N VAL A 124 9.36 -10.55 8.47
CA VAL A 124 9.91 -10.69 7.10
C VAL A 124 11.32 -11.24 7.16
N THR A 125 12.19 -10.66 7.99
CA THR A 125 13.60 -11.08 8.12
C THR A 125 13.70 -12.53 8.60
N LYS A 126 12.92 -12.90 9.62
CA LYS A 126 12.86 -14.26 10.14
C LYS A 126 12.41 -15.26 9.08
N HIS A 127 11.34 -14.95 8.35
CA HIS A 127 10.83 -15.81 7.27
C HIS A 127 11.85 -15.96 6.13
N ASN A 128 12.40 -14.84 5.65
CA ASN A 128 13.36 -14.83 4.56
C ASN A 128 14.64 -15.61 4.92
N ASN A 129 15.15 -15.45 6.15
CA ASN A 129 16.30 -16.21 6.62
C ASN A 129 16.03 -17.72 6.68
N ALA A 130 14.84 -18.12 7.13
CA ALA A 130 14.43 -19.52 7.14
C ALA A 130 14.34 -20.09 5.71
N LEU A 131 13.77 -19.33 4.76
CA LEU A 131 13.64 -19.73 3.36
C LEU A 131 15.01 -19.84 2.66
N LEU A 132 15.93 -18.90 2.93
CA LEU A 132 17.31 -18.98 2.44
C LEU A 132 18.02 -20.23 2.97
N GLN A 133 17.84 -20.56 4.26
CA GLN A 133 18.42 -21.77 4.84
C GLN A 133 17.84 -23.05 4.22
N HIS A 134 16.54 -23.06 3.93
CA HIS A 134 15.86 -24.15 3.22
C HIS A 134 16.47 -24.38 1.83
N PHE A 135 16.66 -23.34 1.03
CA PHE A 135 17.29 -23.46 -0.29
C PHE A 135 18.76 -23.87 -0.24
N ARG A 136 19.52 -23.41 0.77
CA ARG A 136 20.90 -23.89 1.01
C ARG A 136 20.94 -25.38 1.29
N ARG A 137 20.02 -25.90 2.12
CA ARG A 137 19.93 -27.36 2.40
C ARG A 137 19.59 -28.19 1.17
N LYS A 138 18.90 -27.59 0.18
CA LYS A 138 18.64 -28.20 -1.12
C LYS A 138 19.82 -28.12 -2.10
N GLY A 139 20.95 -27.53 -1.71
CA GLY A 139 22.13 -27.39 -2.57
C GLY A 139 22.01 -26.31 -3.64
N ILE A 140 21.06 -25.38 -3.50
CA ILE A 140 20.88 -24.28 -4.46
C ILE A 140 21.93 -23.20 -4.19
N ALA A 141 22.65 -22.80 -5.24
CA ALA A 141 23.59 -21.70 -5.18
C ALA A 141 22.83 -20.36 -5.02
N LEU A 142 23.17 -19.60 -3.98
CA LEU A 142 22.56 -18.30 -3.69
C LEU A 142 23.59 -17.19 -3.94
N SER A 143 23.25 -16.24 -4.81
CA SER A 143 24.06 -15.07 -5.12
C SER A 143 23.40 -13.80 -4.58
N ILE A 144 24.20 -12.90 -4.01
CA ILE A 144 23.72 -11.58 -3.61
C ILE A 144 23.81 -10.67 -4.84
N ILE A 145 22.67 -10.15 -5.28
CA ILE A 145 22.63 -9.05 -6.25
C ILE A 145 22.75 -7.76 -5.44
N LYS A 146 23.84 -7.01 -5.63
CA LYS A 146 23.93 -5.65 -5.11
C LYS A 146 23.15 -4.73 -6.06
N ALA A 147 22.16 -4.03 -5.52
CA ALA A 147 21.48 -2.92 -6.18
C ALA A 147 22.26 -1.63 -5.99
#